data_AF-A0A7S2NE66-F1
#
_entry.id   AF-A0A7S2NE66-F1
#
_cell.length_a   1.000
_cell.length_b   1.000
_cell.length_c   1.000
_cell.angle_alpha   90.00
_cell.angle_beta   90.00
_cell.angle_gamma   90.00
#
_symmetry.space_group_name_H-M   'P 1'
#
loop_
_entity.id
_entity.type
_entity.pdbx_description
1 polymer ?
#
loop_
_entity_poly.entity_id
_entity_poly.type
_entity_poly.pdbx_seq_one_letter_code
_entity_poly.pdbx_strand_id
1 'polypeptide(L)'
;PGMPCRLRSGVLCNVPGRRKFSLQWVAPPARTTAPVHKYVVAVVDPAYGRALTIAVLEPDYSEELRRFVSVEELTSYTLSEEDLQKMPSLWTQARATVQVAAANETGQSQWAILSVPLSGAGQ
;
A
#
# COMPACT_ATOMS: atom_id res chain seq x y z
N PRO A 1 -3.94 -12.73 11.48
CA PRO A 1 -3.54 -11.36 11.88
C PRO A 1 -4.76 -10.43 11.78
N GLY A 2 -4.78 -9.29 12.50
CA GLY A 2 -5.85 -8.29 12.35
C GLY A 2 -5.74 -7.50 11.05
N MET A 3 -6.83 -6.91 10.56
CA MET A 3 -6.81 -6.04 9.38
C MET A 3 -6.26 -4.64 9.74
N PRO A 4 -5.41 -4.02 8.91
CA PRO A 4 -5.00 -2.62 9.08
C PRO A 4 -6.20 -1.68 9.09
N CYS A 5 -6.08 -0.54 9.75
CA CYS A 5 -7.17 0.44 9.81
C CYS A 5 -6.69 1.86 9.56
N ARG A 6 -7.65 2.80 9.42
CA ARG A 6 -7.39 4.23 9.19
C ARG A 6 -6.45 4.50 8.00
N LEU A 7 -6.69 3.79 6.89
CA LEU A 7 -5.95 4.01 5.67
C LEU A 7 -6.17 5.45 5.19
N ARG A 8 -5.07 6.11 4.83
CA ARG A 8 -5.08 7.48 4.30
C ARG A 8 -4.06 7.60 3.18
N SER A 9 -4.33 8.50 2.25
CA SER A 9 -3.42 8.87 1.17
C SER A 9 -3.06 10.35 1.23
N GLY A 10 -1.80 10.67 0.94
CA GLY A 10 -1.34 12.03 0.67
C GLY A 10 -0.76 12.13 -0.75
N VAL A 11 -0.87 13.30 -1.37
CA VAL A 11 -0.26 13.57 -2.67
C VAL A 11 1.19 14.01 -2.44
N LEU A 12 2.15 13.29 -3.01
CA LEU A 12 3.57 13.66 -3.01
C LEU A 12 3.98 14.33 -4.32
N CYS A 13 3.44 13.85 -5.44
CA CYS A 13 3.60 14.44 -6.76
C CYS A 13 2.34 14.17 -7.59
N ASN A 14 1.82 15.19 -8.28
CA ASN A 14 0.63 15.06 -9.12
C ASN A 14 0.88 15.28 -10.62
N VAL A 15 2.15 15.24 -11.04
CA VAL A 15 2.53 15.39 -12.44
C VAL A 15 2.26 14.06 -13.17
N PRO A 16 1.37 14.01 -14.18
CA PRO A 16 1.11 12.78 -14.94
C PRO A 16 2.40 12.15 -15.48
N GLY A 17 2.50 10.82 -15.41
CA GLY A 17 3.72 10.07 -15.73
C GLY A 17 4.76 10.03 -14.60
N ARG A 18 4.59 10.84 -13.55
CA ARG A 18 5.44 10.89 -12.35
C ARG A 18 4.63 11.03 -11.07
N ARG A 19 3.34 10.64 -11.08
CA ARG A 19 2.50 10.80 -9.90
C ARG A 19 3.00 9.91 -8.76
N LYS A 20 2.99 10.45 -7.55
CA LYS A 20 3.40 9.75 -6.33
C LYS A 20 2.41 10.07 -5.23
N PHE A 21 1.94 9.03 -4.55
CA PHE A 21 1.02 9.13 -3.43
C PHE A 21 1.59 8.39 -2.24
N SER A 22 1.64 9.04 -1.09
CA SER A 22 1.96 8.36 0.16
C SER A 22 0.71 7.63 0.64
N LEU A 23 0.85 6.37 0.98
CA LEU A 23 -0.17 5.57 1.64
C LEU A 23 0.28 5.35 3.08
N GLN A 24 -0.64 5.51 4.03
CA GLN A 24 -0.37 5.25 5.43
C GLN A 24 -1.54 4.53 6.06
N TRP A 25 -1.26 3.66 7.03
CA TRP A 25 -2.27 2.95 7.81
C TRP A 25 -1.84 2.83 9.26
N VAL A 26 -2.77 2.39 10.10
CA VAL A 26 -2.49 2.01 11.48
C VAL A 26 -2.42 0.49 11.55
N ALA A 27 -1.34 -0.02 12.16
CA ALA A 27 -1.17 -1.44 12.42
C ALA A 27 -2.34 -1.99 13.26
N PRO A 28 -2.81 -3.21 13.00
CA PRO A 28 -3.78 -3.85 13.87
C PRO A 28 -3.20 -4.03 15.28
N PRO A 29 -4.04 -4.11 16.33
CA PRO A 29 -3.55 -4.42 17.67
C PRO A 29 -2.74 -5.72 17.67
N ALA A 30 -1.58 -5.69 18.31
CA ALA A 30 -0.72 -6.86 18.45
C ALA A 30 -1.49 -7.99 19.14
N ARG A 31 -1.46 -9.19 18.55
CA ARG A 31 -2.03 -10.41 19.12
C ARG A 31 -0.95 -11.48 19.12
N THR A 32 -0.66 -12.04 20.28
CA THR A 32 0.33 -13.13 20.41
C THR A 32 -0.06 -14.37 19.60
N THR A 33 -1.36 -14.63 19.45
CA THR A 33 -1.88 -15.78 18.70
C THR A 33 -1.89 -15.59 17.19
N ALA A 34 -1.67 -14.37 16.70
CA ALA A 34 -1.67 -14.07 15.28
C ALA A 34 -0.86 -12.79 14.99
N PRO A 35 0.47 -12.82 15.22
CA PRO A 35 1.34 -11.67 14.99
C PRO A 35 1.31 -11.25 13.52
N VAL A 36 1.59 -9.98 13.25
CA VAL A 36 1.80 -9.50 11.88
C VAL A 36 3.28 -9.66 11.56
N HIS A 37 3.61 -10.32 10.46
CA HIS A 37 5.00 -10.41 9.99
C HIS A 37 5.25 -9.51 8.78
N LYS A 38 4.21 -9.20 8.00
CA LYS A 38 4.34 -8.37 6.80
C LYS A 38 3.03 -7.70 6.40
N TYR A 39 3.15 -6.71 5.52
CA TYR A 39 2.00 -6.12 4.83
C TYR A 39 2.05 -6.42 3.34
N VAL A 40 0.90 -6.74 2.77
CA VAL A 40 0.72 -6.92 1.33
C VAL A 40 -0.05 -5.70 0.83
N VAL A 41 0.51 -5.03 -0.18
CA VAL A 41 -0.12 -3.89 -0.86
C VAL A 41 -0.50 -4.32 -2.27
N ALA A 42 -1.76 -4.12 -2.62
CA ALA A 42 -2.31 -4.45 -3.93
C ALA A 42 -3.13 -3.29 -4.49
N VAL A 43 -3.28 -3.25 -5.81
CA VAL A 43 -4.12 -2.26 -6.51
C VAL A 43 -5.03 -2.96 -7.50
N VAL A 44 -6.23 -2.43 -7.70
CA VAL A 44 -7.14 -2.92 -8.73
C VAL A 44 -6.92 -2.13 -10.01
N ASP A 45 -6.41 -2.82 -11.04
CA ASP A 45 -6.30 -2.26 -12.39
C ASP A 45 -7.49 -2.77 -13.24
N PRO A 46 -8.24 -1.87 -13.90
CA PRO A 46 -9.43 -2.23 -14.67
C PRO A 46 -9.14 -3.15 -15.86
N ALA A 47 -7.93 -3.13 -16.42
CA ALA A 47 -7.56 -4.01 -17.52
C ALA A 47 -7.40 -5.47 -17.07
N TYR A 48 -7.13 -5.71 -15.78
CA TYR A 48 -6.94 -7.06 -15.23
C TYR A 48 -8.18 -7.59 -14.50
N GLY A 49 -9.10 -6.71 -14.11
CA GLY A 49 -10.35 -7.07 -13.43
C GLY A 49 -10.18 -7.65 -12.02
N ARG A 50 -8.95 -7.62 -11.46
CA ARG A 50 -8.62 -8.12 -10.12
C ARG A 50 -7.56 -7.27 -9.45
N ALA A 51 -7.43 -7.40 -8.14
CA ALA A 51 -6.34 -6.81 -7.39
C ALA A 51 -5.01 -7.49 -7.73
N LEU A 52 -3.97 -6.70 -7.99
CA LEU A 52 -2.62 -7.13 -8.25
C LEU A 52 -1.71 -6.67 -7.12
N THR A 53 -0.95 -7.60 -6.53
CA THR A 53 0.07 -7.27 -5.54
C THR A 53 1.18 -6.45 -6.19
N ILE A 54 1.43 -5.26 -5.63
CA ILE A 54 2.47 -4.35 -6.09
C ILE A 54 3.65 -4.27 -5.12
N ALA A 55 3.42 -4.60 -3.85
CA ALA A 55 4.48 -4.66 -2.86
C ALA A 55 4.15 -5.64 -1.73
N VAL A 56 5.21 -6.22 -1.17
CA VAL A 56 5.18 -6.96 0.10
C VAL A 56 6.21 -6.28 1.00
N LEU A 57 5.77 -5.77 2.15
CA LEU A 57 6.60 -5.05 3.11
C LEU A 57 6.96 -6.00 4.25
N GLU A 58 8.21 -6.43 4.29
CA GLU A 58 8.75 -7.35 5.28
C GLU A 58 9.83 -6.64 6.12
N PRO A 59 9.96 -6.97 7.42
CA PRO A 59 11.01 -6.43 8.27
C PRO A 59 12.38 -6.74 7.69
N ASP A 60 13.20 -5.71 7.53
CA ASP A 60 14.51 -5.85 6.92
C ASP A 60 15.48 -4.79 7.43
N TYR A 61 16.77 -5.00 7.19
CA TYR A 61 17.80 -4.02 7.51
C TYR A 61 17.81 -2.89 6.46
N SER A 62 17.40 -1.69 6.87
CA SER A 62 17.48 -0.51 6.02
C SER A 62 18.91 0.01 6.04
N GLU A 63 19.62 -0.09 4.91
CA GLU A 63 20.95 0.48 4.74
C GLU A 63 20.95 2.01 4.88
N GLU A 64 19.89 2.67 4.39
CA GLU A 64 19.70 4.12 4.49
C GLU A 64 19.64 4.58 5.95
N LEU A 65 18.83 3.90 6.77
CA LEU A 65 18.67 4.21 8.18
C LEU A 65 19.74 3.53 9.07
N ARG A 66 20.60 2.69 8.48
CA ARG A 66 21.60 1.84 9.16
C ARG A 66 21.03 1.09 10.37
N ARG A 67 19.79 0.60 10.24
CA ARG A 67 19.13 -0.15 11.31
C ARG A 67 18.09 -1.11 10.75
N PHE A 68 17.74 -2.09 11.56
CA PHE A 68 16.60 -2.95 11.31
C PHE A 68 15.30 -2.15 11.44
N VAL A 69 14.42 -2.28 10.44
CA VAL A 69 13.08 -1.70 10.42
C VAL A 69 12.09 -2.80 10.78
N SER A 70 11.38 -2.62 11.88
CA SER A 70 10.42 -3.59 12.37
C SER A 70 9.10 -3.54 11.60
N VAL A 71 8.30 -4.61 11.69
CA VAL A 71 6.98 -4.68 11.04
C VAL A 71 6.05 -3.55 11.48
N GLU A 72 6.17 -3.08 12.72
CA GLU A 72 5.34 -2.00 13.27
C GLU A 72 5.64 -0.66 12.61
N GLU A 73 6.83 -0.50 12.05
CA GLU A 73 7.27 0.70 11.34
C GLU A 73 6.91 0.67 9.85
N LEU A 74 6.59 -0.50 9.30
CA LEU A 74 6.19 -0.71 7.91
C LEU A 74 4.71 -0.33 7.67
N THR A 75 4.29 0.82 8.19
CA THR A 75 2.90 1.31 8.14
C THR A 75 2.66 2.34 7.04
N SER A 76 3.57 2.39 6.06
CA SER A 76 3.47 3.28 4.91
C SER A 76 4.05 2.68 3.64
N TYR A 77 3.57 3.16 2.49
CA TYR A 77 4.07 2.79 1.17
C TYR A 77 3.90 3.95 0.19
N THR A 78 4.85 4.14 -0.72
CA THR A 78 4.74 5.14 -1.79
C THR A 78 4.22 4.48 -3.06
N LEU A 79 2.98 4.81 -3.44
CA LEU A 79 2.40 4.42 -4.71
C LEU A 79 2.92 5.36 -5.80
N SER A 80 3.67 4.81 -6.76
CA SER A 80 4.41 5.57 -7.76
C SER A 80 4.02 5.12 -9.17
N GLU A 81 3.68 6.08 -10.03
CA GLU A 81 3.35 5.84 -11.43
C GLU A 81 4.54 5.32 -12.23
N GLU A 82 5.74 5.76 -11.87
CA GLU A 82 6.99 5.30 -12.49
C GLU A 82 7.26 3.82 -12.19
N ASP A 83 6.98 3.38 -10.95
CA ASP A 83 7.16 1.98 -10.54
C ASP A 83 6.09 1.04 -11.11
N LEU A 84 4.92 1.59 -11.47
CA LEU A 84 3.77 0.83 -11.98
C LEU A 84 3.46 1.13 -13.45
N GLN A 85 4.48 1.44 -14.25
CA GLN A 85 4.32 1.69 -15.70
C GLN A 85 3.69 0.51 -16.47
N LYS A 86 3.81 -0.71 -15.94
CA LYS A 86 3.15 -1.92 -16.48
C LYS A 86 1.63 -1.96 -16.27
N MET A 87 1.07 -1.01 -15.52
CA MET A 87 -0.36 -0.86 -15.22
C MET A 87 -0.85 0.54 -15.64
N PRO A 88 -0.78 0.89 -16.94
CA PRO A 88 -1.14 2.24 -17.39
C PRO A 88 -2.62 2.54 -17.17
N SER A 89 -3.50 1.54 -17.25
CA SER A 89 -4.94 1.70 -17.11
C SER A 89 -5.35 2.17 -15.72
N LEU A 90 -4.65 1.74 -14.66
CA LEU A 90 -4.78 2.28 -13.31
C LEU A 90 -4.72 3.82 -13.30
N TRP A 91 -3.76 4.40 -14.01
CA TRP A 91 -3.45 5.84 -13.99
C TRP A 91 -4.36 6.70 -14.87
N THR A 92 -5.16 6.06 -15.72
CA THR A 92 -6.21 6.74 -16.52
C THR A 92 -7.50 6.96 -15.75
N GLN A 93 -7.66 6.29 -14.60
CA GLN A 93 -8.85 6.41 -13.77
C GLN A 93 -8.84 7.71 -12.96
N ALA A 94 -10.03 8.16 -12.57
CA ALA A 94 -10.15 9.25 -11.60
C ALA A 94 -9.66 8.84 -10.20
N ARG A 95 -9.77 7.55 -9.85
CA ARG A 95 -9.42 6.99 -8.54
C ARG A 95 -8.77 5.61 -8.69
N ALA A 96 -7.72 5.36 -7.93
CA ALA A 96 -7.14 4.03 -7.73
C ALA A 96 -7.78 3.37 -6.52
N THR A 97 -8.16 2.10 -6.62
CA THR A 97 -8.49 1.28 -5.46
C THR A 97 -7.24 0.57 -4.99
N VAL A 98 -6.77 0.95 -3.81
CA VAL A 98 -5.62 0.34 -3.14
C VAL A 98 -6.12 -0.55 -2.01
N GLN A 99 -5.47 -1.69 -1.82
CA GLN A 99 -5.79 -2.68 -0.80
C GLN A 99 -4.55 -2.99 0.00
N VAL A 100 -4.68 -3.01 1.32
CA VAL A 100 -3.60 -3.35 2.24
C VAL A 100 -4.09 -4.46 3.16
N ALA A 101 -3.29 -5.49 3.34
CA ALA A 101 -3.57 -6.54 4.31
C ALA A 101 -2.34 -6.86 5.14
N ALA A 102 -2.57 -7.15 6.42
CA ALA A 102 -1.55 -7.75 7.28
C ALA A 102 -1.51 -9.26 7.02
N ALA A 103 -0.30 -9.83 6.98
CA ALA A 103 -0.08 -11.26 6.78
C ALA A 103 0.97 -11.80 7.76
N ASN A 104 0.89 -13.11 7.99
CA ASN A 104 1.86 -13.91 8.71
C ASN A 104 2.00 -15.28 8.04
N GLU A 105 2.71 -16.21 8.67
CA GLU A 105 2.97 -17.55 8.13
C GLU A 105 1.69 -18.38 7.93
N THR A 106 0.64 -18.09 8.71
CA THR A 106 -0.62 -18.85 8.69
C THR A 106 -1.66 -18.27 7.74
N GLY A 107 -1.43 -17.06 7.22
CA GLY A 107 -2.26 -16.46 6.19
C GLY A 107 -2.36 -14.94 6.25
N GLN A 108 -3.40 -14.43 5.60
CA GLN A 108 -3.64 -13.00 5.43
C GLN A 108 -4.94 -12.58 6.10
N SER A 109 -4.96 -11.37 6.65
CA SER A 109 -6.19 -10.70 7.06
C SER A 109 -7.09 -10.34 5.85
N GLN A 110 -8.29 -9.85 6.14
CA GLN A 110 -9.11 -9.19 5.12
C GLN A 110 -8.40 -7.94 4.57
N TRP A 111 -8.80 -7.52 3.37
CA TRP A 111 -8.28 -6.32 2.74
C TRP A 111 -8.87 -5.06 3.38
N ALA A 112 -7.99 -4.18 3.87
CA ALA A 112 -8.35 -2.81 4.11
C ALA A 112 -8.29 -2.04 2.78
N ILE A 113 -9.37 -1.36 2.42
CA ILE A 113 -9.52 -0.75 1.09
C ILE A 113 -9.47 0.77 1.21
N LEU A 114 -8.69 1.41 0.34
CA LEU A 114 -8.56 2.85 0.20
C LEU A 114 -8.80 3.27 -1.24
N SER A 115 -9.63 4.29 -1.45
CA SER A 115 -9.84 4.88 -2.77
C SER A 115 -9.08 6.18 -2.91
N VAL A 116 -7.96 6.14 -3.63
CA VAL A 116 -7.02 7.25 -3.82
C VAL A 116 -7.41 8.06 -5.05
N PRO A 117 -7.70 9.37 -4.94
CA PRO A 117 -7.94 10.22 -6.11
C PRO A 117 -6.63 10.40 -6.89
N LEU A 118 -6.64 10.04 -8.18
CA LEU A 118 -5.46 10.09 -9.07
C LEU A 118 -5.39 11.37 -9.90
N SER A 119 -6.51 12.07 -10.00
CA SER A 119 -6.57 13.42 -10.53
C SER A 119 -6.66 14.37 -9.35
N GLY A 120 -5.88 15.45 -9.40
CA GLY A 120 -6.03 16.50 -8.40
C GLY A 120 -7.48 16.95 -8.38
N ALA A 121 -8.10 16.97 -7.20
CA ALA A 121 -9.22 17.89 -7.01
C ALA A 121 -8.65 19.25 -7.40
N GLY A 122 -9.09 19.78 -8.54
CA GLY A 122 -8.81 21.16 -8.90
C GLY A 122 -9.23 22.02 -7.73
N GLN A 123 -8.27 22.73 -7.15
CA GLN A 123 -8.52 24.02 -6.56
C GLN A 123 -7.73 25.03 -7.37
#